data_AF-A0A5C5VV39-F1
#
_entry.id   AF-A0A5C5VV39-F1
#
_cell.length_a   1.000
_cell.length_b   1.000
_cell.length_c   1.000
_cell.angle_alpha   90.00
_cell.angle_beta   90.00
_cell.angle_gamma   90.00
#
_symmetry.space_group_name_H-M   'P 1'
#
loop_
_entity.id
_entity.type
_entity.pdbx_description
1 polymer ?
#
loop_
_entity_poly.entity_id
_entity_poly.type
_entity_poly.pdbx_seq_one_letter_code
_entity_poly.pdbx_strand_id
1 'polypeptide(L)'
;MSSLPFPSNENARLAAAADNKAAKPPWSRVKSTEPLPMMFQVRFCDGRSISYSYCDLREIRVRDAGHVQLCLLGMEKTHVSVTGRNLSELAELISSGKIKSFSELGPRTFDRPESSPSIDKVTVETLTGP
;
A
#
# COMPACT_ATOMS: atom_id res chain seq x y z
N MET A 1 50.33 12.11 -25.43
CA MET A 1 48.87 11.93 -25.47
C MET A 1 48.43 11.47 -24.09
N SER A 2 47.93 12.39 -23.28
CA SER A 2 47.54 12.18 -21.88
C SER A 2 46.24 11.38 -21.81
N SER A 3 46.28 10.21 -21.19
CA SER A 3 45.10 9.39 -20.89
C SER A 3 44.19 10.13 -19.92
N LEU A 4 43.00 10.53 -20.37
CA LEU A 4 41.94 11.01 -19.49
C LEU A 4 41.37 9.81 -18.70
N PRO A 5 41.20 9.91 -17.38
CA PRO A 5 40.59 8.83 -16.60
C PRO A 5 39.08 8.83 -16.86
N PHE A 6 38.56 7.70 -17.34
CA PHE A 6 37.12 7.47 -17.43
C PHE A 6 36.50 7.43 -16.01
N PRO A 7 35.47 8.23 -15.70
CA PRO A 7 34.71 8.07 -14.47
C PRO A 7 33.70 6.95 -14.70
N SER A 8 34.01 5.72 -14.30
CA SER A 8 33.09 4.59 -14.48
C SER A 8 33.17 3.62 -13.30
N ASN A 9 32.51 4.00 -12.20
CA ASN A 9 31.96 3.03 -11.25
C ASN A 9 30.94 3.63 -10.26
N GLU A 10 30.90 4.95 -10.06
CA GLU A 10 29.88 5.57 -9.17
C GLU A 10 28.48 5.57 -9.79
N ASN A 11 28.34 5.85 -11.09
CA ASN A 11 27.03 5.83 -11.76
C ASN A 11 26.38 4.42 -11.77
N ALA A 12 27.19 3.36 -11.86
CA ALA A 12 26.70 1.98 -11.78
C ALA A 12 26.21 1.62 -10.37
N ARG A 13 26.86 2.15 -9.32
CA ARG A 13 26.41 1.99 -7.93
C ARG A 13 25.14 2.78 -7.62
N LEU A 14 25.01 3.99 -8.17
CA LEU A 14 23.77 4.78 -8.06
C LEU A 14 22.60 4.13 -8.81
N ALA A 15 22.85 3.58 -10.01
CA ALA A 15 21.85 2.81 -10.75
C ALA A 15 21.44 1.52 -10.01
N ALA A 16 22.40 0.77 -9.44
CA ALA A 16 22.12 -0.43 -8.66
C ALA A 16 21.40 -0.14 -7.31
N ALA A 17 21.60 1.04 -6.72
CA ALA A 17 20.85 1.49 -5.55
C ALA A 17 19.41 1.91 -5.90
N ALA A 18 19.20 2.48 -7.09
CA ALA A 18 17.87 2.78 -7.63
C ALA A 18 17.10 1.51 -8.01
N ASP A 19 17.78 0.52 -8.61
CA ASP A 19 17.21 -0.80 -8.94
C ASP A 19 16.87 -1.64 -7.70
N ASN A 20 17.64 -1.54 -6.60
CA ASN A 20 17.29 -2.19 -5.33
C ASN A 20 16.11 -1.54 -4.60
N LYS A 21 15.66 -0.37 -5.07
CA LYS A 21 14.36 0.21 -4.73
C LYS A 21 13.24 -0.35 -5.62
N ALA A 22 13.47 -1.49 -6.28
CA ALA A 22 12.44 -2.33 -6.90
C ALA A 22 11.19 -2.30 -6.01
N ALA A 23 10.14 -1.70 -6.58
CA ALA A 23 9.07 -1.03 -5.86
C ALA A 23 8.32 -1.98 -4.92
N LYS A 24 8.78 -2.06 -3.67
CA LYS A 24 8.07 -2.80 -2.63
C LYS A 24 6.63 -2.30 -2.60
N PRO A 25 5.63 -3.20 -2.65
CA PRO A 25 4.24 -2.79 -2.61
C PRO A 25 3.99 -1.93 -1.36
N PRO A 26 3.05 -0.97 -1.43
CA PRO A 26 2.72 -0.10 -0.30
C PRO A 26 1.97 -0.84 0.82
N TRP A 27 2.07 -2.18 0.88
CA TRP A 27 1.47 -3.02 1.91
C TRP A 27 2.46 -4.06 2.44
N SER A 28 2.24 -4.42 3.69
CA SER A 28 3.01 -5.42 4.43
C SER A 28 2.18 -6.69 4.56
N ARG A 29 2.73 -7.81 4.09
CA ARG A 29 2.10 -9.12 4.14
C ARG A 29 2.48 -9.86 5.42
N VAL A 30 1.60 -10.76 5.83
CA VAL A 30 1.88 -11.75 6.87
C VAL A 30 2.84 -12.80 6.28
N LYS A 31 3.89 -13.15 7.02
CA LYS A 31 4.80 -14.22 6.58
C LYS A 31 4.12 -15.57 6.77
N SER A 32 4.45 -16.56 5.94
CA SER A 32 3.83 -17.90 6.02
C SER A 32 4.03 -18.60 7.37
N THR A 33 5.04 -18.20 8.15
CA THR A 33 5.37 -18.77 9.47
C THR A 33 4.70 -18.03 10.63
N GLU A 34 4.01 -16.92 10.35
CA GLU A 34 3.38 -16.09 11.37
C GLU A 34 1.88 -16.40 11.44
N PRO A 35 1.26 -16.28 12.63
CA PRO A 35 -0.17 -16.41 12.76
C PRO A 35 -0.90 -15.33 11.97
N LEU A 36 -2.13 -15.63 11.55
CA LEU A 36 -2.98 -14.66 10.86
C LEU A 36 -3.26 -13.47 11.80
N PRO A 37 -3.18 -12.23 11.29
CA PRO A 37 -3.42 -11.04 12.06
C PRO A 37 -4.91 -10.91 12.39
N MET A 38 -5.21 -10.54 13.63
CA MET A 38 -6.57 -10.19 14.04
C MET A 38 -6.98 -8.80 13.52
N MET A 39 -6.00 -7.93 13.26
CA MET A 39 -6.21 -6.54 12.82
C MET A 39 -5.26 -6.17 11.69
N PHE A 40 -5.69 -5.22 10.84
CA PHE A 40 -4.84 -4.58 9.85
C PHE A 40 -4.77 -3.07 10.10
N GLN A 41 -3.63 -2.47 9.76
CA GLN A 41 -3.36 -1.05 9.98
C GLN A 41 -3.34 -0.26 8.67
N VAL A 42 -4.12 0.81 8.61
CA VAL A 42 -4.10 1.81 7.55
C VAL A 42 -3.19 2.95 7.99
N ARG A 43 -2.16 3.26 7.20
CA ARG A 43 -1.20 4.32 7.48
C ARG A 43 -1.35 5.44 6.47
N PHE A 44 -1.50 6.66 6.95
CA PHE A 44 -1.73 7.85 6.13
C PHE A 44 -0.40 8.56 5.88
N CYS A 45 -0.35 9.36 4.81
CA CYS A 45 0.88 10.09 4.45
C CYS A 45 1.26 11.18 5.47
N ASP A 46 0.30 11.65 6.27
CA ASP A 46 0.49 12.62 7.35
C ASP A 46 1.00 12.01 8.67
N GLY A 47 1.33 10.71 8.67
CA GLY A 47 1.84 9.99 9.83
C GLY A 47 0.75 9.42 10.74
N ARG A 48 -0.53 9.68 10.47
CA ARG A 48 -1.62 9.03 11.20
C ARG A 48 -1.68 7.55 10.85
N SER A 49 -2.19 6.75 11.78
CA SER A 49 -2.50 5.36 11.51
C SER A 49 -3.76 4.93 12.24
N ILE A 50 -4.59 4.14 11.57
CA ILE A 50 -5.84 3.62 12.13
C ILE A 50 -5.80 2.10 11.98
N SER A 51 -6.18 1.38 13.03
CA SER A 51 -6.25 -0.09 13.01
C SER A 51 -7.69 -0.55 12.96
N TYR A 52 -7.96 -1.54 12.13
CA TYR A 52 -9.27 -2.15 12.00
C TYR A 52 -9.18 -3.65 12.25
N SER A 53 -10.21 -4.20 12.90
CA SER A 53 -10.34 -5.64 13.07
C SER A 53 -10.75 -6.30 11.76
N TYR A 54 -10.15 -7.45 11.46
CA TYR A 54 -10.62 -8.27 10.34
C TYR A 54 -12.04 -8.81 10.56
N CYS A 55 -12.45 -9.00 11.82
CA CYS A 55 -13.80 -9.47 12.15
C CYS A 55 -14.89 -8.43 11.83
N ASP A 56 -14.52 -7.16 11.70
CA ASP A 56 -15.44 -6.07 11.37
C ASP A 56 -15.57 -5.87 9.86
N LEU A 57 -14.68 -6.46 9.05
CA LEU A 57 -14.73 -6.35 7.60
C LEU A 57 -15.90 -7.18 7.05
N ARG A 58 -16.89 -6.49 6.47
CA ARG A 58 -18.11 -7.11 5.95
C ARG A 58 -18.08 -7.28 4.44
N GLU A 59 -17.53 -6.31 3.75
CA GLU A 59 -17.54 -6.29 2.29
C GLU A 59 -16.25 -5.65 1.76
N ILE A 60 -15.75 -6.20 0.67
CA ILE A 60 -14.66 -5.63 -0.12
C ILE A 60 -15.22 -5.41 -1.51
N ARG A 61 -15.33 -4.15 -1.93
CA ARG A 61 -15.79 -3.77 -3.26
C ARG A 61 -14.59 -3.35 -4.09
N VAL A 62 -14.39 -4.04 -5.21
CA VAL A 62 -13.39 -3.65 -6.21
C VAL A 62 -14.17 -3.06 -7.38
N ARG A 63 -14.00 -1.77 -7.64
CA ARG A 63 -14.69 -1.09 -8.74
C ARG A 63 -13.90 -1.20 -10.04
N ASP A 64 -12.59 -1.02 -9.94
CA ASP A 64 -11.61 -1.12 -11.02
C ASP A 64 -10.23 -1.48 -10.44
N ALA A 65 -9.22 -1.63 -11.29
CA ALA A 65 -7.85 -2.00 -10.87
C ALA A 65 -7.17 -0.94 -9.97
N GLY A 66 -7.73 0.26 -9.86
CA GLY A 66 -7.22 1.38 -9.08
C GLY A 66 -8.11 1.80 -7.90
N HIS A 67 -9.22 1.10 -7.64
CA HIS A 67 -10.16 1.48 -6.60
C HIS A 67 -10.69 0.27 -5.81
N VAL A 68 -10.39 0.26 -4.51
CA VAL A 68 -10.87 -0.74 -3.56
C VAL A 68 -11.58 -0.01 -2.41
N GLN A 69 -12.78 -0.46 -2.06
CA GLN A 69 -13.54 0.04 -0.92
C GLN A 69 -13.76 -1.08 0.08
N LEU A 70 -13.45 -0.81 1.34
CA LEU A 70 -13.65 -1.71 2.47
C LEU A 70 -14.84 -1.21 3.29
N CYS A 71 -15.83 -2.05 3.49
CA CYS A 71 -16.97 -1.76 4.36
C CYS A 71 -16.75 -2.46 5.70
N LEU A 72 -16.54 -1.66 6.73
CA LEU A 72 -16.29 -2.11 8.10
C LEU A 72 -17.51 -1.82 8.96
N LEU A 73 -17.90 -2.79 9.79
CA LEU A 73 -19.00 -2.70 10.74
C LEU A 73 -18.51 -3.14 12.12
N GLY A 74 -17.86 -2.20 12.80
CA GLY A 74 -17.47 -2.33 14.21
C GLY A 74 -18.43 -1.52 15.08
N MET A 75 -17.86 -0.67 15.95
CA MET A 75 -18.63 0.29 16.76
C MET A 75 -19.41 1.29 15.91
N GLU A 76 -18.86 1.65 14.76
CA GLU A 76 -19.46 2.53 13.76
C GLU A 76 -19.41 1.85 12.40
N LYS A 77 -20.29 2.28 11.49
CA LYS A 77 -20.22 1.86 10.08
C LYS A 77 -19.20 2.75 9.38
N THR A 78 -18.12 2.16 8.88
CA THR A 78 -17.03 2.90 8.24
C THR A 78 -16.77 2.38 6.82
N HIS A 79 -16.63 3.30 5.87
CA HIS A 79 -16.10 3.01 4.54
C HIS A 79 -14.65 3.49 4.44
N VAL A 80 -13.74 2.58 4.10
CA VAL A 80 -12.36 2.91 3.80
C VAL A 80 -12.16 2.75 2.29
N SER A 81 -12.05 3.87 1.59
CA SER A 81 -11.84 3.93 0.15
C SER A 81 -10.35 4.11 -0.14
N VAL A 82 -9.78 3.17 -0.89
CA VAL A 82 -8.36 3.13 -1.28
C VAL A 82 -8.28 3.35 -2.78
N THR A 83 -7.57 4.39 -3.20
CA THR A 83 -7.34 4.73 -4.62
C THR A 83 -5.87 4.69 -4.96
N GLY A 84 -5.54 4.17 -6.14
CA GLY A 84 -4.17 4.06 -6.63
C GLY A 84 -4.06 3.19 -7.88
N ARG A 85 -3.01 2.38 -7.96
CA ARG A 85 -2.69 1.53 -9.13
C ARG A 85 -2.45 0.09 -8.71
N ASN A 86 -2.90 -0.85 -9.55
CA ASN A 86 -2.70 -2.29 -9.40
C ASN A 86 -3.10 -2.80 -8.00
N LEU A 87 -4.31 -2.44 -7.56
CA LEU A 87 -4.83 -2.74 -6.22
C LEU A 87 -5.51 -4.10 -6.11
N SER A 88 -5.63 -4.87 -7.19
CA SER A 88 -6.27 -6.19 -7.17
C SER A 88 -5.62 -7.14 -6.16
N GLU A 89 -4.28 -7.15 -6.12
CA GLU A 89 -3.54 -7.95 -5.16
C GLU A 89 -3.78 -7.49 -3.71
N LEU A 90 -3.93 -6.18 -3.48
CA LEU A 90 -4.29 -5.67 -2.15
C LEU A 90 -5.66 -6.20 -1.71
N ALA A 91 -6.65 -6.18 -2.60
CA ALA A 91 -8.00 -6.68 -2.30
C ALA A 91 -7.98 -8.18 -1.97
N GLU A 92 -7.24 -8.99 -2.72
CA GLU A 92 -7.07 -10.43 -2.47
C GLU A 92 -6.34 -10.72 -1.15
N LEU A 93 -5.32 -9.94 -0.83
CA LEU A 93 -4.58 -10.11 0.43
C LEU A 93 -5.42 -9.67 1.63
N ILE A 94 -6.26 -8.65 1.49
CA ILE A 94 -7.20 -8.25 2.53
C ILE A 94 -8.29 -9.32 2.71
N SER A 95 -8.88 -9.83 1.62
CA SER A 95 -9.94 -10.84 1.70
C SER A 95 -9.47 -12.14 2.37
N SER A 96 -8.19 -12.48 2.19
CA SER A 96 -7.56 -13.67 2.80
C SER A 96 -6.97 -13.43 4.19
N GLY A 97 -7.11 -12.23 4.78
CA GLY A 97 -6.57 -11.91 6.09
C GLY A 97 -5.03 -11.88 6.14
N LYS A 98 -4.36 -11.62 5.01
CA LYS A 98 -2.90 -11.70 4.86
C LYS A 98 -2.19 -10.35 4.85
N ILE A 99 -2.88 -9.26 5.18
CA ILE A 99 -2.28 -7.92 5.32
C ILE A 99 -2.12 -7.55 6.79
N LYS A 100 -0.92 -7.05 7.13
CA LYS A 100 -0.66 -6.42 8.43
C LYS A 100 -0.93 -4.92 8.38
N SER A 101 -0.49 -4.28 7.30
CA SER A 101 -0.67 -2.85 7.13
C SER A 101 -0.57 -2.46 5.67
N PHE A 102 -1.19 -1.34 5.29
CA PHE A 102 -0.92 -0.66 4.03
C PHE A 102 -0.81 0.84 4.25
N SER A 103 -0.05 1.50 3.37
CA SER A 103 0.36 2.89 3.52
C SER A 103 -0.01 3.72 2.30
N GLU A 104 -0.68 4.83 2.55
CA GLU A 104 -0.82 5.92 1.59
C GLU A 104 0.55 6.55 1.31
N LEU A 105 0.91 6.64 0.03
CA LEU A 105 2.18 7.24 -0.41
C LEU A 105 2.05 8.74 -0.68
N GLY A 106 0.82 9.26 -0.76
CA GLY A 106 0.52 10.64 -1.12
C GLY A 106 0.58 10.92 -2.63
N PRO A 107 0.34 12.18 -3.04
CA PRO A 107 0.26 12.55 -4.45
C PRO A 107 1.59 12.34 -5.18
N ARG A 108 1.57 11.46 -6.19
CA ARG A 108 2.59 11.19 -7.22
C ARG A 108 4.04 11.45 -6.81
N THR A 109 4.64 10.46 -6.17
CA THR A 109 6.10 10.30 -6.24
C THR A 109 6.44 9.68 -7.59
N PHE A 110 7.09 10.44 -8.49
CA PHE A 110 7.58 9.97 -9.80
C PHE A 110 8.64 8.85 -9.70
N ASP A 111 8.99 8.44 -8.49
CA ASP A 111 9.97 7.41 -8.16
C ASP A 111 9.51 5.97 -8.47
N ARG A 112 8.24 5.71 -8.83
CA ARG A 112 7.71 4.34 -9.00
C ARG A 112 7.30 4.03 -10.44
N PRO A 113 7.75 2.89 -11.01
CA PRO A 113 7.28 2.41 -12.32
C PRO A 113 5.76 2.32 -12.41
N GLU A 114 5.20 2.53 -13.61
CA GLU A 114 3.75 2.50 -13.82
C GLU A 114 3.11 1.13 -13.55
N SER A 115 3.86 0.06 -13.80
CA SER A 115 3.46 -1.31 -13.50
C SER A 115 3.48 -1.64 -12.00
N SER A 116 4.06 -0.77 -11.17
CA SER A 116 4.19 -1.05 -9.74
C SER A 116 2.95 -0.61 -8.96
N PRO A 117 2.50 -1.41 -7.97
CA PRO A 117 1.37 -1.02 -7.16
C PRO A 117 1.66 0.25 -6.34
N SER A 118 0.66 1.14 -6.30
CA SER A 118 0.71 2.39 -5.51
C SER A 118 -0.63 2.65 -4.84
N ILE A 119 -0.60 3.24 -3.65
CA ILE A 119 -1.79 3.79 -2.97
C ILE A 119 -1.58 5.29 -2.92
N ASP A 120 -2.35 5.99 -3.74
CA ASP A 120 -2.21 7.43 -3.93
C ASP A 120 -2.99 8.19 -2.87
N LYS A 121 -4.17 7.66 -2.51
CA LYS A 121 -5.02 8.25 -1.48
C LYS A 121 -5.84 7.20 -0.73
N VAL A 122 -5.99 7.39 0.58
CA VAL A 122 -6.95 6.64 1.40
C VAL A 122 -7.93 7.60 2.05
N THR A 123 -9.22 7.33 1.92
CA THR A 123 -10.30 8.14 2.52
C THR A 123 -11.11 7.28 3.48
N VAL A 124 -11.37 7.79 4.67
CA VAL A 124 -12.17 7.12 5.70
C VAL A 124 -13.42 7.93 5.95
N GLU A 125 -14.57 7.31 5.77
CA GLU A 125 -15.88 7.93 5.96
C GLU A 125 -16.68 7.12 6.98
N THR A 126 -17.10 7.76 8.07
CA THR A 126 -18.09 7.19 8.99
C THR A 126 -19.48 7.44 8.44
N LEU A 127 -20.26 6.38 8.29
CA LEU A 127 -21.62 6.38 7.72
C LEU A 127 -22.72 6.37 8.77
N THR A 128 -22.38 6.12 10.03
CA THR A 128 -23.27 6.37 11.16
C THR A 128 -23.18 7.85 11.52
N GLY A 129 -24.20 8.62 11.16
CA GLY A 129 -24.37 10.01 11.62
C GLY A 129 -24.82 10.09 13.08
N PRO A 130 -24.87 11.30 13.67
CA PRO A 130 -25.45 11.52 15.00
C PRO A 130 -26.91 11.06 15.10
#